data_AF-A0A1J6IHW0-F1
#
_entry.id   AF-A0A1J6IHW0-F1
#
_cell.length_a   1.000
_cell.length_b   1.000
_cell.length_c   1.000
_cell.angle_alpha   90.00
_cell.angle_beta   90.00
_cell.angle_gamma   90.00
#
_symmetry.space_group_name_H-M   'P 1'
#
loop_
_entity.id
_entity.type
_entity.pdbx_description
1 polymer ?
#
loop_
_entity_poly.entity_id
_entity_poly.type
_entity_poly.pdbx_seq_one_letter_code
_entity_poly.pdbx_strand_id
1 'polypeptide(L)'
;MADTAPPEHTLQPPPTAEEDTPPPRPLPSVEPAATEPPLASVEVEPVKQESVAEAEEHHPAVTVVEKDTPLTEPPPEEPTLVAAEHVSVTVPEKEAEGVSVTESDKSKPADVKKIPESLVSFKEESNKVSDLSDSERKSLEEFKFLVQESIKNQTFTTGTPAKIQETQTPSTEITDLPQEVSIWGIPLLKDDRTDVILLKFLRARDFKVKDSFAMLKKTILWRKEFNIEELVDEDLGDDLDKVVFMHGHDKEGHPVCYNVYGEFQNKELYNKTFGDEEKRNKFLRWRIQFLERSIRKLDFYPGGINTIFQVSDLKNSPGPGKRELRLATRQALHLLQDNYPEFVAKQVFINVPWWYLAFYTMISPFMTQRTKSKFVFAGPSKTAETLYKYVSPEQVPVQYGGLSVDYCECNPEFTVSDPVTEIIVKPATKQTVEIIVNEKCIIVWELRVLGWEVTYSAEYVPNTDSGYTVNIQKPRKMAPTDEPVVSSSFKIVELGKILLTIDNPTSKKKKLLYRYKDKPYST
;
A
#
# COMPACT_ATOMS: atom_id res chain seq x y z
N MET A 1 -29.66 63.51 17.82
CA MET A 1 -29.55 64.65 16.90
C MET A 1 -28.09 64.93 16.69
N ALA A 2 -27.72 65.13 15.42
CA ALA A 2 -26.39 65.38 14.86
C ALA A 2 -25.38 64.22 14.88
N ASP A 3 -24.47 64.11 13.91
CA ASP A 3 -24.57 64.09 12.45
C ASP A 3 -23.22 63.51 11.99
N THR A 4 -23.23 62.82 10.86
CA THR A 4 -22.15 62.03 10.27
C THR A 4 -21.00 62.86 9.67
N ALA A 5 -19.76 62.33 9.74
CA ALA A 5 -18.75 62.50 8.70
C ALA A 5 -17.74 61.31 8.71
N PRO A 6 -17.53 60.61 7.58
CA PRO A 6 -16.53 59.53 7.46
C PRO A 6 -15.15 60.04 7.00
N PRO A 7 -14.04 59.34 7.26
CA PRO A 7 -12.70 59.78 6.89
C PRO A 7 -12.35 59.42 5.43
N GLU A 8 -11.57 60.31 4.81
CA GLU A 8 -11.06 60.27 3.43
C GLU A 8 -10.11 59.09 3.19
N HIS A 9 -10.30 58.40 2.05
CA HIS A 9 -9.37 57.42 1.50
C HIS A 9 -8.27 58.11 0.69
N THR A 10 -7.04 58.01 1.16
CA THR A 10 -5.83 58.44 0.44
C THR A 10 -5.51 57.44 -0.68
N LEU A 11 -5.67 57.86 -1.93
CA LEU A 11 -5.29 57.10 -3.12
C LEU A 11 -3.76 57.10 -3.29
N GLN A 12 -3.17 55.91 -3.38
CA GLN A 12 -1.78 55.72 -3.80
C GLN A 12 -1.66 55.90 -5.32
N PRO A 13 -0.54 56.47 -5.83
CA PRO A 13 -0.30 56.59 -7.27
C PRO A 13 0.07 55.22 -7.90
N PRO A 14 -0.22 55.01 -9.19
CA PRO A 14 0.05 53.73 -9.85
C PRO A 14 1.55 53.50 -10.07
N PRO A 15 2.03 52.24 -10.03
CA PRO A 15 3.42 51.92 -10.31
C PRO A 15 3.75 52.07 -11.79
N THR A 16 4.96 52.59 -12.01
CA THR A 16 5.63 52.85 -13.29
C THR A 16 5.80 51.57 -14.11
N ALA A 17 5.61 51.68 -15.42
CA ALA A 17 5.86 50.61 -16.39
C ALA A 17 7.35 50.23 -16.42
N GLU A 18 7.67 48.96 -16.20
CA GLU A 18 8.98 48.39 -16.49
C GLU A 18 9.10 48.04 -17.98
N GLU A 19 10.26 48.36 -18.54
CA GLU A 19 10.65 48.12 -19.93
C GLU A 19 10.71 46.63 -20.29
N ASP A 20 10.16 46.34 -21.45
CA ASP A 20 10.06 45.04 -22.10
C ASP A 20 11.43 44.62 -22.67
N THR A 21 12.17 43.77 -21.94
CA THR A 21 13.38 43.12 -22.47
C THR A 21 13.01 41.85 -23.28
N PRO A 22 13.42 41.72 -24.55
CA PRO A 22 13.05 40.58 -25.37
C PRO A 22 13.83 39.31 -24.97
N PRO A 23 13.24 38.10 -25.16
CA PRO A 23 13.90 36.85 -24.80
C PRO A 23 15.07 36.51 -25.75
N PRO A 24 16.07 35.75 -25.28
CA PRO A 24 17.22 35.39 -26.09
C PRO A 24 16.85 34.44 -27.24
N ARG A 25 17.48 34.67 -28.39
CA ARG A 25 17.24 34.01 -29.68
C ARG A 25 17.70 32.53 -29.65
N PRO A 26 16.98 31.57 -30.28
CA PRO A 26 17.41 30.17 -30.32
C PRO A 26 18.65 29.98 -31.22
N LEU A 27 19.56 29.10 -30.79
CA LEU A 27 20.69 28.63 -31.62
C LEU A 27 20.19 27.78 -32.80
N PRO A 28 20.82 27.85 -33.98
CA PRO A 28 20.33 27.20 -35.19
C PRO A 28 20.59 25.68 -35.18
N SER A 29 19.56 24.94 -35.61
CA SER A 29 19.57 23.51 -35.91
C SER A 29 20.52 23.19 -37.06
N VAL A 30 21.34 22.15 -36.91
CA VAL A 30 22.16 21.58 -38.00
C VAL A 30 21.60 20.21 -38.34
N GLU A 31 21.16 20.05 -39.58
CA GLU A 31 20.78 18.79 -40.21
C GLU A 31 21.17 18.87 -41.71
N PRO A 32 21.19 17.76 -42.47
CA PRO A 32 22.39 16.97 -42.78
C PRO A 32 22.85 17.11 -44.24
N ALA A 33 24.02 16.57 -44.60
CA ALA A 33 24.43 16.42 -46.00
C ALA A 33 24.94 15.00 -46.28
N ALA A 34 24.37 14.42 -47.35
CA ALA A 34 24.52 13.07 -47.84
C ALA A 34 25.80 12.81 -48.64
N THR A 35 26.22 11.54 -48.73
CA THR A 35 26.75 10.94 -49.97
C THR A 35 26.78 9.40 -49.87
N GLU A 36 26.04 8.73 -50.77
CA GLU A 36 26.14 7.28 -51.12
C GLU A 36 27.23 7.05 -52.22
N PRO A 37 27.36 5.86 -52.86
CA PRO A 37 27.82 4.53 -52.39
C PRO A 37 29.00 4.01 -53.28
N PRO A 38 29.46 2.72 -53.24
CA PRO A 38 28.80 1.65 -54.04
C PRO A 38 28.92 0.16 -53.56
N LEU A 39 27.93 -0.67 -54.00
CA LEU A 39 27.98 -2.06 -54.60
C LEU A 39 28.84 -3.18 -53.95
N ALA A 40 28.48 -4.48 -53.88
CA ALA A 40 27.35 -5.31 -54.34
C ALA A 40 27.46 -6.76 -53.76
N SER A 41 26.31 -7.45 -53.62
CA SER A 41 25.99 -8.90 -53.88
C SER A 41 26.86 -10.03 -53.28
N VAL A 42 26.34 -11.13 -52.73
CA VAL A 42 25.61 -12.24 -53.39
C VAL A 42 24.97 -13.19 -52.34
N GLU A 43 23.79 -13.76 -52.65
CA GLU A 43 23.05 -14.83 -51.95
C GLU A 43 23.77 -16.21 -51.95
N VAL A 44 23.34 -17.13 -51.07
CA VAL A 44 22.87 -18.51 -51.39
C VAL A 44 22.84 -19.39 -50.10
N GLU A 45 21.66 -19.92 -49.77
CA GLU A 45 21.37 -21.04 -48.83
C GLU A 45 21.53 -22.42 -49.54
N PRO A 46 21.26 -23.61 -48.93
CA PRO A 46 21.59 -24.20 -47.61
C PRO A 46 22.11 -25.66 -47.80
N VAL A 47 22.28 -26.49 -46.73
CA VAL A 47 21.99 -27.96 -46.69
C VAL A 47 22.23 -28.59 -45.30
N LYS A 48 21.41 -29.61 -45.01
CA LYS A 48 21.15 -30.46 -43.82
C LYS A 48 22.26 -31.45 -43.38
N GLN A 49 22.15 -31.94 -42.13
CA GLN A 49 22.01 -33.35 -41.63
C GLN A 49 22.66 -33.54 -40.23
N GLU A 50 21.92 -34.00 -39.20
CA GLU A 50 21.85 -35.39 -38.64
C GLU A 50 23.25 -35.96 -38.26
N SER A 51 23.58 -36.59 -37.12
CA SER A 51 22.87 -37.41 -36.12
C SER A 51 23.85 -37.93 -35.01
N VAL A 52 23.38 -38.00 -33.74
CA VAL A 52 23.40 -39.17 -32.81
C VAL A 52 24.70 -39.76 -32.16
N ALA A 53 24.55 -40.11 -30.86
CA ALA A 53 25.24 -41.08 -29.94
C ALA A 53 26.65 -40.70 -29.40
N GLU A 54 26.96 -40.65 -28.09
CA GLU A 54 26.78 -41.53 -26.89
C GLU A 54 28.02 -42.42 -26.59
N ALA A 55 28.34 -42.57 -25.28
CA ALA A 55 29.22 -43.54 -24.59
C ALA A 55 30.61 -43.09 -24.06
N GLU A 56 30.63 -42.80 -22.75
CA GLU A 56 31.33 -43.46 -21.62
C GLU A 56 32.85 -43.80 -21.54
N GLU A 57 33.32 -43.59 -20.28
CA GLU A 57 34.33 -44.27 -19.44
C GLU A 57 35.85 -44.14 -19.65
N HIS A 58 36.55 -43.64 -18.61
CA HIS A 58 37.54 -44.42 -17.83
C HIS A 58 38.12 -43.68 -16.60
N HIS A 59 38.14 -44.37 -15.44
CA HIS A 59 38.98 -44.12 -14.24
C HIS A 59 40.37 -44.81 -14.37
N PRO A 60 41.44 -44.43 -13.62
CA PRO A 60 41.74 -44.95 -12.24
C PRO A 60 42.38 -43.91 -11.27
N ALA A 61 42.08 -43.84 -9.96
CA ALA A 61 42.51 -44.62 -8.77
C ALA A 61 43.96 -44.38 -8.25
N VAL A 62 44.11 -43.82 -7.02
CA VAL A 62 45.10 -44.20 -5.98
C VAL A 62 44.56 -43.87 -4.57
N THR A 63 44.70 -44.84 -3.66
CA THR A 63 44.32 -44.90 -2.24
C THR A 63 45.47 -44.53 -1.28
N VAL A 64 45.18 -43.90 -0.12
CA VAL A 64 45.79 -44.22 1.21
C VAL A 64 44.75 -43.94 2.32
N VAL A 65 44.70 -44.84 3.30
CA VAL A 65 43.78 -44.90 4.45
C VAL A 65 44.45 -44.34 5.70
N GLU A 66 43.74 -43.57 6.52
CA GLU A 66 43.90 -43.58 7.99
C GLU A 66 42.59 -43.17 8.68
N LYS A 67 42.42 -43.61 9.93
CA LYS A 67 41.16 -43.97 10.59
C LYS A 67 40.86 -43.01 11.75
N ASP A 68 39.58 -43.01 12.15
CA ASP A 68 39.00 -42.69 13.46
C ASP A 68 38.21 -41.36 13.66
N THR A 69 36.89 -41.57 13.84
CA THR A 69 35.86 -40.84 14.62
C THR A 69 35.40 -39.43 14.20
N PRO A 70 34.09 -39.25 13.89
CA PRO A 70 33.50 -37.92 13.72
C PRO A 70 33.03 -37.33 15.05
N LEU A 71 33.43 -36.09 15.31
CA LEU A 71 32.74 -35.17 16.23
C LEU A 71 31.46 -34.69 15.55
N THR A 72 30.33 -34.98 16.19
CA THR A 72 28.99 -34.57 15.80
C THR A 72 28.89 -33.03 15.81
N GLU A 73 28.66 -32.42 14.65
CA GLU A 73 28.15 -31.05 14.54
C GLU A 73 26.70 -31.00 15.08
N PRO A 74 26.30 -29.95 15.82
CA PRO A 74 24.91 -29.78 16.22
C PRO A 74 24.02 -29.53 14.99
N PRO A 75 22.74 -29.95 15.03
CA PRO A 75 21.84 -29.89 13.88
C PRO A 75 21.56 -28.42 13.47
N PRO A 76 21.32 -28.17 12.18
CA PRO A 76 21.03 -26.82 11.68
C PRO A 76 19.69 -26.33 12.24
N GLU A 77 19.68 -25.11 12.78
CA GLU A 77 18.49 -24.39 13.22
C GLU A 77 17.42 -24.34 12.09
N GLU A 78 16.18 -24.66 12.44
CA GLU A 78 15.05 -24.67 11.52
C GLU A 78 14.73 -23.25 10.96
N PRO A 79 14.37 -23.13 9.66
CA PRO A 79 14.16 -21.84 9.03
C PRO A 79 12.80 -21.24 9.39
N THR A 80 12.77 -20.21 10.24
CA THR A 80 11.62 -19.32 10.42
C THR A 80 11.67 -18.16 9.38
N LEU A 81 10.70 -18.16 8.46
CA LEU A 81 10.53 -17.20 7.36
C LEU A 81 9.62 -16.04 7.83
N VAL A 82 9.69 -14.83 7.24
CA VAL A 82 9.32 -13.57 7.96
C VAL A 82 8.18 -12.73 7.39
N ALA A 83 7.62 -13.05 6.24
CA ALA A 83 6.81 -12.03 5.55
C ALA A 83 5.35 -11.86 6.10
N ALA A 84 4.87 -12.67 7.05
CA ALA A 84 3.49 -12.63 7.57
C ALA A 84 3.38 -12.23 9.05
N GLU A 85 4.42 -11.60 9.59
CA GLU A 85 4.41 -11.14 10.99
C GLU A 85 3.54 -9.87 11.24
N HIS A 86 2.62 -9.50 10.32
CA HIS A 86 1.62 -8.47 10.63
C HIS A 86 0.73 -8.82 11.84
N VAL A 87 0.77 -10.05 12.33
CA VAL A 87 0.42 -10.45 13.71
C VAL A 87 1.24 -11.69 14.06
N SER A 88 1.97 -11.67 15.17
CA SER A 88 2.67 -12.83 15.70
C SER A 88 2.19 -13.16 17.12
N VAL A 89 1.87 -14.44 17.30
CA VAL A 89 1.61 -15.09 18.58
C VAL A 89 2.88 -15.82 18.99
N THR A 90 3.24 -15.70 20.25
CA THR A 90 4.35 -16.43 20.89
C THR A 90 4.07 -17.94 20.91
N VAL A 91 4.95 -18.74 20.29
CA VAL A 91 4.96 -20.21 20.42
C VAL A 91 5.99 -20.61 21.49
N PRO A 92 5.63 -21.45 22.48
CA PRO A 92 6.59 -22.04 23.40
C PRO A 92 7.29 -23.25 22.76
N GLU A 93 8.61 -23.26 22.85
CA GLU A 93 9.48 -24.32 22.37
C GLU A 93 9.27 -25.60 23.22
N LYS A 94 8.91 -26.71 22.57
CA LYS A 94 8.95 -28.04 23.17
C LYS A 94 9.59 -29.00 22.18
N GLU A 95 10.74 -29.54 22.58
CA GLU A 95 11.38 -30.71 22.01
C GLU A 95 10.41 -31.91 22.04
N ALA A 96 10.30 -32.63 20.92
CA ALA A 96 9.78 -33.99 20.91
C ALA A 96 10.33 -34.79 19.72
N GLU A 97 11.03 -35.85 20.11
CA GLU A 97 11.54 -37.05 19.47
C GLU A 97 10.91 -37.55 18.15
N GLY A 98 11.78 -38.24 17.40
CA GLY A 98 11.60 -38.71 16.04
C GLY A 98 10.44 -39.67 15.76
N VAL A 99 9.97 -39.60 14.51
CA VAL A 99 9.37 -40.73 13.81
C VAL A 99 9.87 -40.72 12.37
N SER A 100 10.60 -41.78 12.00
CA SER A 100 10.97 -42.11 10.61
C SER A 100 9.73 -42.54 9.83
N VAL A 101 9.51 -42.00 8.62
CA VAL A 101 8.65 -42.66 7.63
C VAL A 101 9.31 -42.61 6.26
N THR A 102 9.43 -43.81 5.72
CA THR A 102 10.03 -44.26 4.46
C THR A 102 9.43 -43.66 3.19
N GLU A 103 10.28 -43.52 2.18
CA GLU A 103 9.93 -43.30 0.77
C GLU A 103 8.90 -44.33 0.26
N SER A 104 7.90 -43.84 -0.47
CA SER A 104 7.29 -44.61 -1.54
C SER A 104 6.81 -43.68 -2.65
N ASP A 105 7.05 -44.16 -3.86
CA ASP A 105 7.13 -43.44 -5.12
C ASP A 105 5.81 -43.51 -5.93
N LYS A 106 5.68 -42.61 -6.91
CA LYS A 106 4.75 -42.55 -8.08
C LYS A 106 3.43 -41.77 -8.01
N SER A 107 3.54 -40.57 -8.61
CA SER A 107 2.75 -39.98 -9.72
C SER A 107 1.24 -39.71 -9.61
N LYS A 108 0.90 -38.41 -9.58
CA LYS A 108 -0.23 -37.75 -10.30
C LYS A 108 -0.13 -36.20 -10.21
N PRO A 109 -0.73 -35.44 -11.15
CA PRO A 109 -0.29 -34.09 -11.50
C PRO A 109 -0.66 -33.03 -10.45
N ALA A 110 0.17 -31.99 -10.40
CA ALA A 110 0.14 -30.89 -9.45
C ALA A 110 -1.26 -30.24 -9.34
N ASP A 111 -1.86 -30.39 -8.16
CA ASP A 111 -3.01 -29.60 -7.74
C ASP A 111 -2.57 -28.14 -7.55
N VAL A 112 -3.16 -27.25 -8.34
CA VAL A 112 -3.00 -25.80 -8.21
C VAL A 112 -3.54 -25.41 -6.83
N LYS A 113 -2.66 -25.26 -5.84
CA LYS A 113 -3.01 -24.81 -4.49
C LYS A 113 -3.81 -23.50 -4.58
N LYS A 114 -5.12 -23.59 -4.33
CA LYS A 114 -6.02 -22.43 -4.28
C LYS A 114 -5.60 -21.54 -3.11
N ILE A 115 -5.45 -20.25 -3.40
CA ILE A 115 -5.23 -19.21 -2.39
C ILE A 115 -6.43 -19.23 -1.43
N PRO A 116 -6.22 -19.24 -0.10
CA PRO A 116 -7.30 -19.10 0.85
C PRO A 116 -7.97 -17.73 0.66
N GLU A 117 -9.14 -17.72 0.04
CA GLU A 117 -10.02 -16.54 0.11
C GLU A 117 -10.63 -16.54 1.52
N SER A 118 -10.49 -15.45 2.27
CA SER A 118 -11.08 -15.35 3.61
C SER A 118 -12.61 -15.41 3.47
N LEU A 119 -13.21 -16.58 3.74
CA LEU A 119 -14.66 -16.80 3.68
C LEU A 119 -15.42 -16.17 4.85
N VAL A 120 -14.73 -15.46 5.76
CA VAL A 120 -15.33 -14.80 6.92
C VAL A 120 -15.44 -13.31 6.61
N SER A 121 -16.66 -12.79 6.53
CA SER A 121 -16.91 -11.36 6.48
C SER A 121 -16.45 -10.73 7.81
N PHE A 122 -15.27 -10.13 7.81
CA PHE A 122 -14.86 -9.26 8.90
C PHE A 122 -15.66 -7.96 8.79
N LYS A 123 -16.33 -7.58 9.88
CA LYS A 123 -16.95 -6.27 10.03
C LYS A 123 -16.19 -5.55 11.15
N GLU A 124 -15.73 -4.34 10.87
CA GLU A 124 -15.13 -3.49 11.90
C GLU A 124 -16.13 -3.25 13.04
N GLU A 125 -15.64 -3.29 14.28
CA GLU A 125 -16.45 -3.06 15.48
C GLU A 125 -16.76 -1.56 15.63
N SER A 126 -18.01 -1.22 15.94
CA SER A 126 -18.42 0.19 16.05
C SER A 126 -17.70 0.92 17.18
N ASN A 127 -17.24 2.14 16.91
CA ASN A 127 -16.60 3.01 17.90
C ASN A 127 -17.60 3.90 18.66
N LYS A 128 -18.91 3.71 18.46
CA LYS A 128 -19.96 4.46 19.17
C LYS A 128 -20.33 3.74 20.46
N VAL A 129 -20.36 4.47 21.57
CA VAL A 129 -20.76 3.93 22.88
C VAL A 129 -22.18 3.34 22.86
N SER A 130 -23.08 3.90 22.04
CA SER A 130 -24.45 3.40 21.86
C SER A 130 -24.54 1.97 21.33
N ASP A 131 -23.50 1.52 20.63
CA ASP A 131 -23.51 0.24 19.91
C ASP A 131 -22.87 -0.88 20.75
N LEU A 132 -22.33 -0.54 21.93
CA LEU A 132 -21.68 -1.45 22.85
C LEU A 132 -22.71 -2.23 23.69
N SER A 133 -22.41 -3.50 23.97
CA SER A 133 -23.12 -4.28 24.98
C SER A 133 -22.99 -3.66 26.37
N ASP A 134 -23.88 -4.01 27.30
CA ASP A 134 -23.83 -3.49 28.67
C ASP A 134 -22.51 -3.86 29.38
N SER A 135 -21.97 -5.06 29.12
CA SER A 135 -20.67 -5.49 29.64
C SER A 135 -19.52 -4.63 29.11
N GLU A 136 -19.52 -4.32 27.81
CA GLU A 136 -18.47 -3.50 27.18
C GLU A 136 -18.53 -2.05 27.66
N ARG A 137 -19.74 -1.48 27.82
CA ARG A 137 -19.94 -0.15 28.41
C ARG A 137 -19.39 -0.08 29.83
N LYS A 138 -19.71 -1.08 30.65
CA LYS A 138 -19.17 -1.17 32.01
C LYS A 138 -17.63 -1.24 32.02
N SER A 139 -17.04 -2.04 31.15
CA SER A 139 -15.58 -2.12 31.01
C SER A 139 -14.96 -0.78 30.58
N LEU A 140 -15.62 -0.04 29.68
CA LEU A 140 -15.18 1.29 29.26
C LEU A 140 -15.24 2.31 30.40
N GLU A 141 -16.32 2.30 31.19
CA GLU A 141 -16.47 3.17 32.37
C GLU A 141 -15.42 2.87 33.44
N GLU A 142 -15.20 1.58 33.76
CA GLU A 142 -14.15 1.16 34.70
C GLU A 142 -12.77 1.58 34.20
N PHE A 143 -12.51 1.43 32.90
CA PHE A 143 -11.24 1.83 32.32
C PHE A 143 -11.03 3.35 32.37
N LYS A 144 -12.05 4.16 32.06
CA LYS A 144 -12.00 5.62 32.21
C LYS A 144 -11.67 6.03 33.65
N PHE A 145 -12.28 5.36 34.63
CA PHE A 145 -12.01 5.62 36.04
C PHE A 145 -10.54 5.38 36.38
N LEU A 146 -9.96 4.24 35.97
CA LEU A 146 -8.53 3.95 36.19
C LEU A 146 -7.60 4.97 35.52
N VAL A 147 -7.93 5.42 34.30
CA VAL A 147 -7.18 6.47 33.60
C VAL A 147 -7.27 7.78 34.38
N GLN A 148 -8.46 8.16 34.85
CA GLN A 148 -8.68 9.38 35.62
C GLN A 148 -7.90 9.38 36.94
N GLU A 149 -7.94 8.29 37.70
CA GLU A 149 -7.14 8.13 38.92
C GLU A 149 -5.65 8.24 38.62
N SER A 150 -5.20 7.66 37.51
CA SER A 150 -3.79 7.64 37.15
C SER A 150 -3.26 9.00 36.71
N ILE A 151 -4.09 9.82 36.04
CA ILE A 151 -3.78 11.23 35.74
C ILE A 151 -3.72 12.05 37.02
N LYS A 152 -4.72 11.92 37.91
CA LYS A 152 -4.76 12.63 39.20
C LYS A 152 -3.53 12.33 40.06
N ASN A 153 -3.11 11.06 40.09
CA ASN A 153 -1.98 10.60 40.88
C ASN A 153 -0.62 10.70 40.14
N GLN A 154 -0.59 11.26 38.93
CA GLN A 154 0.61 11.38 38.07
C GLN A 154 1.36 10.05 37.83
N THR A 155 0.67 8.92 37.92
CA THR A 155 1.29 7.58 37.87
C THR A 155 1.64 7.11 36.46
N PHE A 156 1.27 7.86 35.43
CA PHE A 156 1.71 7.62 34.05
C PHE A 156 3.18 8.00 33.82
N THR A 157 3.75 8.90 34.62
CA THR A 157 5.12 9.42 34.42
C THR A 157 6.14 8.85 35.40
N THR A 158 5.70 8.23 36.50
CA THR A 158 6.58 7.53 37.45
C THR A 158 6.75 6.07 37.02
N GLY A 159 7.89 5.75 36.41
CA GLY A 159 8.27 4.37 36.10
C GLY A 159 8.50 3.56 37.38
N THR A 160 7.74 2.49 37.57
CA THR A 160 7.88 1.46 38.63
C THR A 160 7.56 1.94 40.07
N PRO A 161 6.95 1.11 40.96
CA PRO A 161 6.70 1.51 42.34
C PRO A 161 8.04 1.60 43.07
N ALA A 162 8.48 2.80 43.41
CA ALA A 162 9.64 2.98 44.26
C ALA A 162 9.37 2.33 45.62
N LYS A 163 10.26 1.40 45.99
CA LYS A 163 10.48 1.03 47.39
C LYS A 163 10.58 2.31 48.21
N ILE A 164 9.75 2.42 49.24
CA ILE A 164 9.81 3.48 50.24
C ILE A 164 11.22 3.45 50.84
N GLN A 165 12.04 4.44 50.51
CA GLN A 165 13.13 4.89 51.36
C GLN A 165 12.93 6.38 51.60
N GLU A 166 12.59 6.68 52.84
CA GLU A 166 12.54 8.02 53.39
C GLU A 166 13.94 8.63 53.35
N THR A 167 14.12 9.66 52.52
CA THR A 167 15.10 10.71 52.82
C THR A 167 14.58 12.04 52.31
N GLN A 168 14.28 12.95 53.23
CA GLN A 168 13.82 14.31 52.97
C GLN A 168 14.96 15.18 52.46
N THR A 169 14.72 15.97 51.41
CA THR A 169 15.35 17.29 51.23
C THR A 169 14.45 18.17 50.35
N PRO A 170 14.16 19.44 50.70
CA PRO A 170 13.19 20.26 49.98
C PRO A 170 13.88 21.22 48.99
N SER A 171 13.52 21.11 47.72
CA SER A 171 13.63 22.12 46.64
C SER A 171 13.10 21.41 45.38
N THR A 172 12.22 21.92 44.54
CA THR A 172 11.96 23.28 44.05
C THR A 172 10.52 23.27 43.52
N GLU A 173 9.87 24.43 43.51
CA GLU A 173 8.50 24.70 43.04
C GLU A 173 8.02 23.77 41.90
N ILE A 174 7.06 22.90 42.24
CA ILE A 174 6.27 22.13 41.28
C ILE A 174 5.21 23.08 40.74
N THR A 175 5.31 23.46 39.46
CA THR A 175 4.23 24.15 38.77
C THR A 175 3.03 23.20 38.69
N ASP A 176 2.02 23.46 39.49
CA ASP A 176 0.85 22.63 39.78
C ASP A 176 -0.20 22.69 38.65
N LEU A 177 0.23 22.46 37.40
CA LEU A 177 -0.68 22.28 36.26
C LEU A 177 -0.87 20.76 36.07
N PRO A 178 -2.13 20.25 36.07
CA PRO A 178 -2.37 18.84 35.80
C PRO A 178 -1.77 18.51 34.44
N GLN A 179 -0.77 17.62 34.42
CA GLN A 179 -0.11 17.21 33.20
C GLN A 179 -1.16 16.61 32.27
N GLU A 180 -1.46 17.34 31.20
CA GLU A 180 -2.39 16.90 30.18
C GLU A 180 -1.76 15.72 29.43
N VAL A 181 -2.29 14.52 29.64
CA VAL A 181 -1.82 13.32 28.98
C VAL A 181 -2.52 13.19 27.64
N SER A 182 -1.78 13.30 26.54
CA SER A 182 -2.28 13.09 25.19
C SER A 182 -1.66 11.86 24.53
N ILE A 183 -2.43 11.22 23.66
CA ILE A 183 -1.94 10.15 22.78
C ILE A 183 -2.46 10.39 21.36
N TRP A 184 -1.56 10.29 20.37
CA TRP A 184 -1.87 10.57 18.94
C TRP A 184 -2.53 11.94 18.68
N GLY A 185 -2.11 12.96 19.44
CA GLY A 185 -2.67 14.32 19.34
C GLY A 185 -4.03 14.52 20.01
N ILE A 186 -4.52 13.52 20.78
CA ILE A 186 -5.81 13.58 21.47
C ILE A 186 -5.58 13.61 22.98
N PRO A 187 -6.03 14.67 23.67
CA PRO A 187 -6.02 14.72 25.12
C PRO A 187 -6.99 13.70 25.74
N LEU A 188 -6.47 12.84 26.62
CA LEU A 188 -7.30 11.85 27.31
C LEU A 188 -8.26 12.51 28.30
N LEU A 189 -9.51 12.03 28.33
CA LEU A 189 -10.60 12.44 29.21
C LEU A 189 -11.12 13.88 29.00
N LYS A 190 -10.70 14.58 27.94
CA LYS A 190 -11.24 15.91 27.62
C LYS A 190 -12.57 15.87 26.86
N ASP A 191 -12.73 14.90 25.97
CA ASP A 191 -13.92 14.74 25.15
C ASP A 191 -14.12 13.27 24.71
N ASP A 192 -15.19 13.02 23.97
CA ASP A 192 -15.65 11.70 23.55
C ASP A 192 -14.66 10.95 22.62
N ARG A 193 -13.65 11.62 22.04
CA ARG A 193 -12.58 10.95 21.29
C ARG A 193 -11.76 10.01 22.17
N THR A 194 -11.74 10.28 23.47
CA THR A 194 -11.13 9.39 24.47
C THR A 194 -11.73 7.99 24.39
N ASP A 195 -13.04 7.87 24.18
CA ASP A 195 -13.74 6.59 24.18
C ASP A 195 -13.27 5.73 23.02
N VAL A 196 -13.10 6.35 21.85
CA VAL A 196 -12.58 5.70 20.64
C VAL A 196 -11.17 5.15 20.89
N ILE A 197 -10.30 5.93 21.56
CA ILE A 197 -8.95 5.48 21.94
C ILE A 197 -9.02 4.31 22.92
N LEU A 198 -9.75 4.44 24.02
CA LEU A 198 -9.81 3.42 25.07
C LEU A 198 -10.41 2.10 24.53
N LEU A 199 -11.39 2.18 23.62
CA LEU A 199 -11.96 1.00 22.96
C LEU A 199 -10.92 0.22 22.15
N LYS A 200 -9.94 0.89 21.51
CA LYS A 200 -8.84 0.19 20.82
C LYS A 200 -8.03 -0.68 21.78
N PHE A 201 -7.67 -0.14 22.95
CA PHE A 201 -6.93 -0.90 23.98
C PHE A 201 -7.78 -2.02 24.59
N LEU A 202 -9.06 -1.76 24.88
CA LEU A 202 -9.98 -2.79 25.38
C LEU A 202 -10.09 -3.96 24.40
N ARG A 203 -10.34 -3.69 23.11
CA ARG A 203 -10.45 -4.73 22.08
C ARG A 203 -9.17 -5.52 21.91
N ALA A 204 -8.01 -4.85 21.97
CA ALA A 204 -6.71 -5.51 21.89
C ALA A 204 -6.43 -6.46 23.06
N ARG A 205 -7.20 -6.36 24.16
CA ARG A 205 -7.09 -7.20 25.35
C ARG A 205 -8.42 -7.87 25.72
N ASP A 206 -9.29 -8.09 24.73
CA ASP A 206 -10.59 -8.78 24.90
C ASP A 206 -11.43 -8.21 26.06
N PHE A 207 -11.47 -6.87 26.18
CA PHE A 207 -12.16 -6.09 27.22
C PHE A 207 -11.70 -6.39 28.66
N LYS A 208 -10.51 -6.96 28.85
CA LYS A 208 -9.86 -7.10 30.17
C LYS A 208 -9.30 -5.74 30.60
N VAL A 209 -10.05 -5.05 31.46
CA VAL A 209 -9.77 -3.66 31.86
C VAL A 209 -8.35 -3.46 32.41
N LYS A 210 -7.90 -4.33 33.33
CA LYS A 210 -6.57 -4.23 33.94
C LYS A 210 -5.44 -4.40 32.93
N ASP A 211 -5.56 -5.37 32.02
CA ASP A 211 -4.56 -5.63 30.97
C ASP A 211 -4.54 -4.48 29.96
N SER A 212 -5.71 -3.92 29.63
CA SER A 212 -5.86 -2.75 28.75
C SER A 212 -5.21 -1.51 29.34
N PHE A 213 -5.42 -1.28 30.64
CA PHE A 213 -4.80 -0.18 31.38
C PHE A 213 -3.28 -0.34 31.47
N ALA A 214 -2.78 -1.54 31.75
CA ALA A 214 -1.35 -1.83 31.76
C ALA A 214 -0.71 -1.56 30.37
N MET A 215 -1.40 -1.96 29.29
CA MET A 215 -0.97 -1.68 27.92
C MET A 215 -0.92 -0.17 27.65
N LEU A 216 -2.00 0.58 27.94
CA LEU A 216 -2.04 2.03 27.76
C LEU A 216 -0.91 2.74 28.52
N LYS A 217 -0.67 2.35 29.77
CA LYS A 217 0.43 2.91 30.58
C LYS A 217 1.79 2.63 29.94
N LYS A 218 2.04 1.40 29.48
CA LYS A 218 3.29 1.05 28.77
C LYS A 218 3.44 1.88 27.49
N THR A 219 2.37 2.07 26.73
CA THR A 219 2.38 2.88 25.51
C THR A 219 2.70 4.34 25.81
N ILE A 220 2.08 4.96 26.81
CA ILE A 220 2.34 6.37 27.17
C ILE A 220 3.80 6.56 27.60
N LEU A 221 4.34 5.64 28.41
CA LEU A 221 5.76 5.67 28.81
C LEU A 221 6.68 5.52 27.60
N TRP A 222 6.43 4.53 26.74
CA TRP A 222 7.19 4.32 25.52
C TRP A 222 7.17 5.54 24.60
N ARG A 223 6.02 6.20 24.43
CA ARG A 223 5.91 7.41 23.60
C ARG A 223 6.82 8.53 24.09
N LYS A 224 6.94 8.68 25.42
CA LYS A 224 7.84 9.65 26.03
C LYS A 224 9.30 9.26 25.82
N GLU A 225 9.65 7.99 26.06
CA GLU A 225 11.01 7.46 25.89
C GLU A 225 11.49 7.51 24.43
N PHE A 226 10.60 7.23 23.48
CA PHE A 226 10.88 7.26 22.04
C PHE A 226 10.86 8.68 21.46
N ASN A 227 10.43 9.66 22.26
CA ASN A 227 10.30 11.07 21.93
C ASN A 227 9.37 11.31 20.72
N ILE A 228 8.16 10.75 20.78
CA ILE A 228 7.22 10.73 19.65
C ILE A 228 6.77 12.13 19.24
N GLU A 229 6.59 13.06 20.19
CA GLU A 229 6.09 14.38 19.85
C GLU A 229 7.12 15.20 19.06
N GLU A 230 8.41 15.12 19.40
CA GLU A 230 9.46 15.75 18.58
C GLU A 230 9.73 14.96 17.28
N LEU A 231 9.64 13.62 17.33
CA LEU A 231 9.86 12.77 16.16
C LEU A 231 8.95 13.17 15.00
N VAL A 232 7.71 13.59 15.24
CA VAL A 232 6.72 13.88 14.18
C VAL A 232 7.14 15.01 13.24
N ASP A 233 7.94 15.93 13.75
CA ASP A 233 8.45 17.10 13.04
C ASP A 233 9.93 16.97 12.64
N GLU A 234 10.59 15.89 13.04
CA GLU A 234 12.00 15.60 12.70
C GLU A 234 12.19 15.38 11.19
N ASP A 235 13.25 15.94 10.60
CA ASP A 235 13.60 15.64 9.20
C ASP A 235 14.44 14.36 9.12
N LEU A 236 13.81 13.29 8.62
CA LEU A 236 14.44 11.98 8.45
C LEU A 236 14.78 11.67 6.97
N GLY A 237 14.46 12.57 6.03
CA GLY A 237 14.57 12.38 4.59
C GLY A 237 13.34 11.75 3.92
N ASP A 238 13.33 11.77 2.59
CA ASP A 238 12.22 11.41 1.69
C ASP A 238 12.51 10.17 0.81
N ASP A 239 13.66 9.52 1.01
CA ASP A 239 14.12 8.37 0.21
C ASP A 239 13.15 7.17 0.22
N LEU A 240 12.21 7.13 1.16
CA LEU A 240 11.33 6.00 1.44
C LEU A 240 9.87 6.22 0.99
N ASP A 241 9.58 7.33 0.32
CA ASP A 241 8.22 7.66 -0.16
C ASP A 241 7.68 6.63 -1.18
N LYS A 242 8.58 5.96 -1.91
CA LYS A 242 8.20 4.84 -2.80
C LYS A 242 7.97 3.53 -2.04
N VAL A 243 8.55 3.40 -0.85
CA VAL A 243 8.42 2.20 0.00
C VAL A 243 7.11 2.22 0.76
N VAL A 244 6.70 3.38 1.27
CA VAL A 244 5.45 3.54 2.01
C VAL A 244 4.80 4.86 1.68
N PHE A 245 3.53 4.81 1.27
CA PHE A 245 2.76 6.01 0.95
C PHE A 245 1.26 5.80 1.19
N MET A 246 0.55 6.91 1.41
CA MET A 246 -0.91 6.94 1.50
C MET A 246 -1.48 7.31 0.13
N HIS A 247 -2.42 6.54 -0.41
CA HIS A 247 -3.06 6.87 -1.70
C HIS A 247 -4.49 6.37 -1.77
N GLY A 248 -5.44 7.30 -1.93
CA GLY A 248 -6.85 6.96 -2.08
C GLY A 248 -7.51 6.41 -0.80
N HIS A 249 -8.78 6.03 -0.95
CA HIS A 249 -9.63 5.51 0.13
C HIS A 249 -10.34 4.24 -0.30
N ASP A 250 -10.58 3.34 0.65
CA ASP A 250 -11.42 2.17 0.41
C ASP A 250 -12.91 2.57 0.34
N LYS A 251 -13.77 1.60 0.03
CA LYS A 251 -15.22 1.79 -0.12
C LYS A 251 -15.93 2.12 1.20
N GLU A 252 -15.28 1.91 2.33
CA GLU A 252 -15.77 2.27 3.66
C GLU A 252 -15.20 3.62 4.13
N GLY A 253 -14.31 4.23 3.33
CA GLY A 253 -13.71 5.54 3.55
C GLY A 253 -12.37 5.51 4.27
N HIS A 254 -11.81 4.33 4.59
CA HIS A 254 -10.50 4.23 5.23
C HIS A 254 -9.40 4.72 4.27
N PRO A 255 -8.46 5.55 4.73
CA PRO A 255 -7.32 5.91 3.92
C PRO A 255 -6.45 4.66 3.67
N VAL A 256 -5.98 4.50 2.43
CA VAL A 256 -5.22 3.31 2.03
C VAL A 256 -3.71 3.57 2.12
N CYS A 257 -3.01 2.75 2.90
CA CYS A 257 -1.56 2.77 3.03
C CYS A 257 -0.94 1.64 2.20
N TYR A 258 -0.04 1.97 1.29
CA TYR A 258 0.72 1.01 0.50
C TYR A 258 2.10 0.78 1.12
N ASN A 259 2.55 -0.47 1.13
CA ASN A 259 3.88 -0.90 1.58
C ASN A 259 4.52 -1.74 0.46
N VAL A 260 5.56 -1.21 -0.18
CA VAL A 260 6.17 -1.78 -1.38
C VAL A 260 7.52 -2.39 -1.05
N TYR A 261 7.52 -3.65 -0.63
CA TYR A 261 8.75 -4.33 -0.20
C TYR A 261 9.75 -4.57 -1.34
N GLY A 262 9.28 -4.58 -2.59
CA GLY A 262 10.12 -4.73 -3.78
C GLY A 262 11.16 -3.62 -3.96
N GLU A 263 10.93 -2.42 -3.42
CA GLU A 263 11.87 -1.30 -3.48
C GLU A 263 13.23 -1.64 -2.82
N PHE A 264 13.22 -2.52 -1.82
CA PHE A 264 14.42 -2.99 -1.13
C PHE A 264 15.27 -3.99 -1.95
N GLN A 265 14.90 -4.26 -3.20
CA GLN A 265 15.81 -4.86 -4.17
C GLN A 265 16.91 -3.91 -4.60
N ASN A 266 16.65 -2.59 -4.60
CA ASN A 266 17.67 -1.60 -4.87
C ASN A 266 18.77 -1.71 -3.79
N LYS A 267 19.98 -2.09 -4.22
CA LYS A 267 21.12 -2.35 -3.32
C LYS A 267 21.54 -1.09 -2.58
N GLU A 268 21.49 0.06 -3.23
CA GLU A 268 21.86 1.34 -2.64
C GLU A 268 20.86 1.71 -1.54
N LEU A 269 19.56 1.69 -1.85
CA LEU A 269 18.51 1.94 -0.87
C LEU A 269 18.58 0.94 0.29
N TYR A 270 18.75 -0.36 0.00
CA TYR A 270 18.89 -1.39 1.02
C TYR A 270 20.06 -1.13 1.97
N ASN A 271 21.24 -0.81 1.43
CA ASN A 271 22.42 -0.55 2.24
C ASN A 271 22.30 0.77 3.02
N LYS A 272 21.68 1.79 2.42
CA LYS A 272 21.38 3.07 3.08
C LYS A 272 20.35 2.92 4.20
N THR A 273 19.46 1.93 4.12
CA THR A 273 18.38 1.70 5.10
C THR A 273 18.77 0.68 6.18
N PHE A 274 19.50 -0.37 5.84
CA PHE A 274 19.71 -1.52 6.74
C PHE A 274 21.19 -1.88 6.98
N GLY A 275 22.13 -1.18 6.34
CA GLY A 275 23.55 -1.57 6.30
C GLY A 275 24.25 -1.62 7.67
N ASP A 276 23.76 -0.87 8.65
CA ASP A 276 24.27 -0.85 10.02
C ASP A 276 23.13 -0.60 11.02
N GLU A 277 23.44 -0.62 12.31
CA GLU A 277 22.45 -0.47 13.37
C GLU A 277 21.82 0.93 13.42
N GLU A 278 22.61 1.98 13.18
CA GLU A 278 22.13 3.35 13.15
C GLU A 278 21.12 3.56 12.02
N LYS A 279 21.40 3.05 10.82
CA LYS A 279 20.48 3.10 9.68
C LYS A 279 19.19 2.32 9.95
N ARG A 280 19.28 1.13 10.57
CA ARG A 280 18.09 0.36 10.96
C ARG A 280 17.23 1.11 11.98
N ASN A 281 17.87 1.74 12.97
CA ASN A 281 17.18 2.57 13.95
C ASN A 281 16.56 3.82 13.30
N LYS A 282 17.26 4.46 12.35
CA LYS A 282 16.72 5.57 11.57
C LYS A 282 15.49 5.15 10.75
N PHE A 283 15.55 4.01 10.06
CA PHE A 283 14.41 3.44 9.34
C PHE A 283 13.23 3.17 10.27
N LEU A 284 13.48 2.62 11.46
CA LEU A 284 12.45 2.36 12.44
C LEU A 284 11.80 3.66 12.94
N ARG A 285 12.60 4.68 13.29
CA ARG A 285 12.11 6.01 13.65
C ARG A 285 11.28 6.62 12.53
N TRP A 286 11.75 6.56 11.29
CA TRP A 286 11.02 7.04 10.12
C TRP A 286 9.69 6.31 9.94
N ARG A 287 9.66 4.98 10.08
CA ARG A 287 8.44 4.19 9.94
C ARG A 287 7.41 4.55 11.01
N ILE A 288 7.86 4.74 12.25
CA ILE A 288 7.00 5.19 13.35
C ILE A 288 6.50 6.61 13.10
N GLN A 289 7.36 7.51 12.65
CA GLN A 289 6.99 8.88 12.27
C GLN A 289 5.91 8.90 11.19
N PHE A 290 6.09 8.14 10.11
CA PHE A 290 5.11 8.02 9.02
C PHE A 290 3.75 7.57 9.55
N LEU A 291 3.74 6.54 10.40
CA LEU A 291 2.50 6.04 11.00
C LEU A 291 1.86 7.08 11.94
N GLU A 292 2.65 7.74 12.78
CA GLU A 292 2.21 8.79 13.70
C GLU A 292 1.60 9.99 12.97
N ARG A 293 2.21 10.42 11.86
CA ARG A 293 1.66 11.46 10.98
C ARG A 293 0.37 11.03 10.30
N SER A 294 0.28 9.76 9.91
CA SER A 294 -0.91 9.19 9.27
C SER A 294 -2.07 9.06 10.26
N ILE A 295 -1.81 8.58 11.48
CA ILE A 295 -2.81 8.42 12.53
C ILE A 295 -3.37 9.77 12.98
N ARG A 296 -2.54 10.81 13.12
CA ARG A 296 -3.01 12.17 13.50
C ARG A 296 -3.98 12.79 12.49
N LYS A 297 -4.07 12.27 11.26
CA LYS A 297 -5.04 12.71 10.23
C LYS A 297 -6.37 11.95 10.29
N LEU A 298 -6.48 10.93 11.13
CA LEU A 298 -7.70 10.12 11.27
C LEU A 298 -8.76 10.85 12.10
N ASP A 299 -10.02 10.46 11.90
CA ASP A 299 -11.15 10.99 12.65
C ASP A 299 -11.50 10.10 13.84
N PHE A 300 -11.11 10.55 15.03
CA PHE A 300 -11.39 9.87 16.29
C PHE A 300 -12.71 10.29 16.96
N TYR A 301 -13.54 11.12 16.33
CA TYR A 301 -14.88 11.33 16.86
C TYR A 301 -15.71 10.03 16.79
N PRO A 302 -16.68 9.82 17.69
CA PRO A 302 -17.51 8.63 17.67
C PRO A 302 -18.20 8.39 16.32
N GLY A 303 -17.85 7.29 15.65
CA GLY A 303 -18.34 6.97 14.31
C GLY A 303 -17.48 7.50 13.16
N GLY A 304 -16.41 8.24 13.46
CA GLY A 304 -15.39 8.65 12.52
C GLY A 304 -14.45 7.51 12.12
N ILE A 305 -13.71 7.73 11.04
CA ILE A 305 -12.78 6.77 10.43
C ILE A 305 -11.42 6.86 11.14
N ASN A 306 -11.14 5.89 12.00
CA ASN A 306 -9.96 5.85 12.88
C ASN A 306 -9.06 4.62 12.66
N THR A 307 -9.17 4.01 11.49
CA THR A 307 -8.40 2.84 11.06
C THR A 307 -7.89 3.03 9.63
N ILE A 308 -6.84 2.30 9.27
CA ILE A 308 -6.14 2.37 7.98
C ILE A 308 -6.34 1.06 7.24
N PHE A 309 -6.63 1.14 5.95
CA PHE A 309 -6.61 -0.01 5.05
C PHE A 309 -5.19 -0.21 4.54
N GLN A 310 -4.61 -1.38 4.80
CA GLN A 310 -3.21 -1.65 4.48
C GLN A 310 -3.10 -2.53 3.23
N VAL A 311 -2.27 -2.12 2.27
CA VAL A 311 -1.88 -2.91 1.11
C VAL A 311 -0.38 -3.18 1.19
N SER A 312 0.01 -4.45 1.15
CA SER A 312 1.40 -4.88 1.15
C SER A 312 1.74 -5.55 -0.17
N ASP A 313 2.57 -4.91 -0.98
CA ASP A 313 3.06 -5.44 -2.23
C ASP A 313 4.29 -6.33 -2.01
N LEU A 314 4.10 -7.63 -2.25
CA LEU A 314 5.15 -8.64 -2.14
C LEU A 314 5.81 -8.96 -3.49
N LYS A 315 5.47 -8.22 -4.56
CA LYS A 315 6.20 -8.32 -5.82
C LYS A 315 7.66 -8.05 -5.53
N ASN A 316 8.53 -8.95 -5.97
CA ASN A 316 9.97 -8.76 -5.85
C ASN A 316 10.45 -8.59 -4.39
N SER A 317 9.64 -8.93 -3.38
CA SER A 317 10.03 -8.80 -1.98
C SER A 317 11.33 -9.60 -1.73
N PRO A 318 12.33 -9.02 -1.04
CA PRO A 318 13.55 -9.74 -0.73
C PRO A 318 13.25 -11.09 -0.06
N GLY A 319 13.85 -12.14 -0.59
CA GLY A 319 13.70 -13.49 -0.03
C GLY A 319 14.33 -13.63 1.36
N PRO A 320 14.22 -14.82 1.97
CA PRO A 320 14.63 -15.04 3.36
C PRO A 320 16.12 -14.82 3.66
N GLY A 321 16.96 -14.75 2.62
CA GLY A 321 18.41 -14.51 2.76
C GLY A 321 18.81 -13.12 3.25
N LYS A 322 17.91 -12.12 3.24
CA LYS A 322 18.20 -10.74 3.68
C LYS A 322 17.95 -10.55 5.19
N ARG A 323 18.92 -10.94 6.02
CA ARG A 323 18.79 -11.00 7.50
C ARG A 323 18.49 -9.66 8.16
N GLU A 324 19.06 -8.56 7.65
CA GLU A 324 18.95 -7.23 8.27
C GLU A 324 17.54 -6.66 8.11
N LEU A 325 16.94 -6.82 6.93
CA LEU A 325 15.53 -6.45 6.69
C LEU A 325 14.60 -7.26 7.60
N ARG A 326 14.87 -8.56 7.79
CA ARG A 326 14.08 -9.41 8.71
C ARG A 326 14.16 -8.88 10.14
N LEU A 327 15.36 -8.54 10.61
CA LEU A 327 15.56 -8.00 11.95
C LEU A 327 14.81 -6.66 12.14
N ALA A 328 14.98 -5.73 11.21
CA ALA A 328 14.32 -4.42 11.26
C ALA A 328 12.79 -4.54 11.19
N THR A 329 12.27 -5.44 10.34
CA THR A 329 10.83 -5.70 10.21
C THR A 329 10.27 -6.29 11.51
N ARG A 330 10.94 -7.28 12.11
CA ARG A 330 10.50 -7.88 13.38
C ARG A 330 10.48 -6.86 14.52
N GLN A 331 11.51 -6.02 14.62
CA GLN A 331 11.56 -4.93 15.61
C GLN A 331 10.42 -3.93 15.42
N ALA A 332 10.18 -3.49 14.18
CA ALA A 332 9.07 -2.60 13.87
C ALA A 332 7.72 -3.23 14.25
N LEU A 333 7.52 -4.51 13.94
CA LEU A 333 6.27 -5.20 14.23
C LEU A 333 6.01 -5.36 15.73
N HIS A 334 7.04 -5.70 16.52
CA HIS A 334 6.92 -5.72 17.98
C HIS A 334 6.48 -4.35 18.53
N LEU A 335 7.08 -3.26 18.01
CA LEU A 335 6.70 -1.90 18.42
C LEU A 335 5.28 -1.53 18.01
N LEU A 336 4.86 -1.93 16.81
CA LEU A 336 3.50 -1.68 16.33
C LEU A 336 2.46 -2.44 17.16
N GLN A 337 2.72 -3.70 17.49
CA GLN A 337 1.80 -4.52 18.30
C GLN A 337 1.64 -3.99 19.73
N ASP A 338 2.74 -3.55 20.35
CA ASP A 338 2.73 -3.09 21.74
C ASP A 338 2.12 -1.69 21.89
N ASN A 339 2.23 -0.85 20.86
CA ASN A 339 1.94 0.58 21.00
C ASN A 339 0.83 1.12 20.08
N TYR A 340 0.39 0.35 19.07
CA TYR A 340 -0.61 0.79 18.08
C TYR A 340 -1.75 -0.22 17.94
N PRO A 341 -2.53 -0.47 19.01
CA PRO A 341 -3.63 -1.42 18.97
C PRO A 341 -4.75 -0.98 18.02
N GLU A 342 -5.32 -1.93 17.27
CA GLU A 342 -6.54 -1.77 16.48
C GLU A 342 -6.55 -0.54 15.53
N PHE A 343 -5.45 -0.29 14.82
CA PHE A 343 -5.38 0.70 13.72
C PHE A 343 -5.55 0.12 12.32
N VAL A 344 -5.56 -1.19 12.16
CA VAL A 344 -5.70 -1.85 10.86
C VAL A 344 -7.15 -2.30 10.66
N ALA A 345 -7.83 -1.70 9.67
CA ALA A 345 -9.16 -2.09 9.24
C ALA A 345 -9.10 -3.43 8.50
N LYS A 346 -8.24 -3.49 7.47
CA LYS A 346 -7.99 -4.67 6.64
C LYS A 346 -6.54 -4.66 6.16
N GLN A 347 -5.97 -5.84 5.95
CA GLN A 347 -4.63 -6.02 5.40
C GLN A 347 -4.71 -6.89 4.15
N VAL A 348 -4.42 -6.31 2.98
CA VAL A 348 -4.37 -7.01 1.70
C VAL A 348 -2.93 -7.17 1.26
N PHE A 349 -2.50 -8.40 1.05
CA PHE A 349 -1.21 -8.72 0.44
C PHE A 349 -1.43 -8.96 -1.05
N ILE A 350 -0.73 -8.20 -1.88
CA ILE A 350 -0.83 -8.28 -3.35
C ILE A 350 0.47 -8.80 -3.95
N ASN A 351 0.38 -9.30 -5.18
CA ASN A 351 1.49 -9.93 -5.90
C ASN A 351 2.21 -11.00 -5.07
N VAL A 352 1.43 -11.72 -4.26
CA VAL A 352 1.93 -12.70 -3.30
C VAL A 352 2.65 -13.83 -4.03
N PRO A 353 3.95 -14.06 -3.77
CA PRO A 353 4.67 -15.16 -4.38
C PRO A 353 4.24 -16.50 -3.78
N TRP A 354 4.36 -17.58 -4.55
CA TRP A 354 3.84 -18.89 -4.15
C TRP A 354 4.44 -19.42 -2.82
N TRP A 355 5.73 -19.15 -2.57
CA TRP A 355 6.42 -19.55 -1.34
C TRP A 355 5.84 -18.87 -0.10
N TYR A 356 5.30 -17.67 -0.25
CA TYR A 356 4.71 -16.92 0.85
C TYR A 356 3.43 -17.58 1.35
N LEU A 357 2.64 -18.15 0.45
CA LEU A 357 1.43 -18.88 0.82
C LEU A 357 1.77 -20.12 1.66
N ALA A 358 2.82 -20.85 1.27
CA ALA A 358 3.31 -21.98 2.05
C ALA A 358 3.75 -21.55 3.46
N PHE A 359 4.44 -20.41 3.55
CA PHE A 359 4.80 -19.82 4.82
C PHE A 359 3.57 -19.43 5.67
N TYR A 360 2.62 -18.67 5.11
CA TYR A 360 1.39 -18.30 5.83
C TYR A 360 0.62 -19.51 6.34
N THR A 361 0.52 -20.59 5.55
CA THR A 361 -0.16 -21.82 5.99
C THR A 361 0.50 -22.45 7.22
N MET A 362 1.83 -22.35 7.35
CA MET A 362 2.58 -22.88 8.49
C MET A 362 2.33 -22.08 9.77
N ILE A 363 2.28 -20.74 9.68
CA ILE A 363 2.16 -19.88 10.87
C ILE A 363 0.72 -19.52 11.23
N SER A 364 -0.21 -19.66 10.27
CA SER A 364 -1.62 -19.31 10.49
C SER A 364 -2.25 -20.02 11.72
N PRO A 365 -1.96 -21.28 12.09
CA PRO A 365 -2.56 -21.90 13.28
C PRO A 365 -2.33 -21.12 14.57
N PHE A 366 -1.22 -20.39 14.67
CA PHE A 366 -0.88 -19.60 15.84
C PHE A 366 -1.57 -18.23 15.86
N MET A 367 -2.13 -17.75 14.75
CA MET A 367 -2.83 -16.47 14.72
C MET A 367 -4.26 -16.55 15.28
N THR A 368 -4.67 -15.48 15.97
CA THR A 368 -6.05 -15.30 16.45
C THR A 368 -7.05 -15.24 15.29
N GLN A 369 -8.33 -15.54 15.55
CA GLN A 369 -9.37 -15.41 14.53
C GLN A 369 -9.56 -13.96 14.06
N ARG A 370 -9.46 -12.98 14.99
CA ARG A 370 -9.52 -11.53 14.71
C ARG A 370 -8.42 -11.11 13.73
N THR A 371 -7.22 -11.65 13.89
CA THR A 371 -6.11 -11.44 12.95
C THR A 371 -6.40 -12.02 11.58
N LYS A 372 -6.76 -13.31 11.53
CA LYS A 372 -6.95 -14.04 10.26
C LYS A 372 -8.03 -13.40 9.39
N SER A 373 -9.09 -12.89 10.01
CA SER A 373 -10.21 -12.27 9.31
C SER A 373 -9.87 -10.90 8.69
N LYS A 374 -8.83 -10.22 9.19
CA LYS A 374 -8.31 -8.97 8.60
C LYS A 374 -7.44 -9.23 7.35
N PHE A 375 -6.90 -10.43 7.16
CA PHE A 375 -5.92 -10.71 6.11
C PHE A 375 -6.55 -11.22 4.81
N VAL A 376 -6.09 -10.71 3.68
CA VAL A 376 -6.46 -11.13 2.32
C VAL A 376 -5.21 -11.31 1.49
N PHE A 377 -5.13 -12.37 0.70
CA PHE A 377 -3.98 -12.66 -0.15
C PHE A 377 -4.38 -12.69 -1.62
N ALA A 378 -3.60 -12.04 -2.47
CA ALA A 378 -3.78 -12.05 -3.91
C ALA A 378 -2.45 -12.34 -4.62
N GLY A 379 -2.44 -13.40 -5.44
CA GLY A 379 -1.32 -13.63 -6.36
C GLY A 379 -1.27 -12.56 -7.47
N PRO A 380 -0.16 -12.47 -8.23
CA PRO A 380 0.05 -11.38 -9.20
C PRO A 380 -1.08 -11.18 -10.21
N SER A 381 -1.69 -12.26 -10.71
CA SER A 381 -2.78 -12.18 -11.70
C SER A 381 -4.13 -11.77 -11.11
N LYS A 382 -4.29 -11.80 -9.78
CA LYS A 382 -5.54 -11.47 -9.06
C LYS A 382 -5.46 -10.17 -8.28
N THR A 383 -4.31 -9.49 -8.25
CA THR A 383 -4.07 -8.26 -7.49
C THR A 383 -5.18 -7.22 -7.69
N ALA A 384 -5.37 -6.77 -8.93
CA ALA A 384 -6.35 -5.74 -9.27
C ALA A 384 -7.79 -6.16 -8.91
N GLU A 385 -8.21 -7.36 -9.33
CA GLU A 385 -9.55 -7.88 -9.03
C GLU A 385 -9.81 -8.01 -7.52
N THR A 386 -8.79 -8.32 -6.74
CA THR A 386 -8.91 -8.43 -5.27
C THR A 386 -9.01 -7.06 -4.63
N LEU A 387 -8.22 -6.07 -5.10
CA LEU A 387 -8.31 -4.70 -4.62
C LEU A 387 -9.70 -4.11 -4.90
N TYR A 388 -10.29 -4.34 -6.07
CA TYR A 388 -11.61 -3.79 -6.42
C TYR A 388 -12.76 -4.28 -5.54
N LYS A 389 -12.57 -5.39 -4.80
CA LYS A 389 -13.54 -5.83 -3.79
C LYS A 389 -13.67 -4.80 -2.65
N TYR A 390 -12.61 -4.05 -2.38
CA TYR A 390 -12.51 -3.14 -1.23
C TYR A 390 -12.28 -1.68 -1.62
N VAL A 391 -11.56 -1.39 -2.70
CA VAL A 391 -11.15 -0.05 -3.14
C VAL A 391 -11.65 0.17 -4.57
N SER A 392 -12.36 1.26 -4.85
CA SER A 392 -12.87 1.53 -6.21
C SER A 392 -11.72 1.75 -7.21
N PRO A 393 -11.85 1.36 -8.50
CA PRO A 393 -10.75 1.46 -9.46
C PRO A 393 -10.13 2.86 -9.61
N GLU A 394 -10.92 3.94 -9.50
CA GLU A 394 -10.49 5.34 -9.51
C GLU A 394 -9.67 5.76 -8.28
N GLN A 395 -9.73 4.99 -7.19
CA GLN A 395 -8.94 5.19 -5.97
C GLN A 395 -7.67 4.33 -5.96
N VAL A 396 -7.61 3.28 -6.78
CA VAL A 396 -6.44 2.38 -6.86
C VAL A 396 -5.36 3.00 -7.78
N PRO A 397 -4.08 3.05 -7.36
CA PRO A 397 -2.98 3.50 -8.21
C PRO A 397 -2.90 2.73 -9.54
N VAL A 398 -2.48 3.43 -10.61
CA VAL A 398 -2.29 2.83 -11.95
C VAL A 398 -1.39 1.59 -11.91
N GLN A 399 -0.32 1.60 -11.11
CA GLN A 399 0.62 0.47 -10.96
C GLN A 399 -0.03 -0.81 -10.42
N TYR A 400 -1.17 -0.70 -9.72
CA TYR A 400 -1.92 -1.83 -9.16
C TYR A 400 -3.19 -2.16 -9.93
N GLY A 401 -3.33 -1.61 -11.14
CA GLY A 401 -4.45 -1.90 -12.04
C GLY A 401 -5.57 -0.86 -12.01
N GLY A 402 -5.52 0.17 -11.16
CA GLY A 402 -6.57 1.20 -11.13
C GLY A 402 -6.40 2.31 -12.16
N LEU A 403 -7.12 3.41 -11.96
CA LEU A 403 -7.08 4.63 -12.78
C LEU A 403 -6.73 5.87 -11.95
N SER A 404 -6.26 5.68 -10.72
CA SER A 404 -5.83 6.79 -9.87
C SER A 404 -4.41 7.20 -10.22
N VAL A 405 -4.26 8.44 -10.67
CA VAL A 405 -2.96 9.11 -10.86
C VAL A 405 -2.57 9.87 -9.59
N ASP A 406 -1.27 10.05 -9.39
CA ASP A 406 -0.76 10.80 -8.26
C ASP A 406 -1.11 12.28 -8.41
N TYR A 407 -1.56 12.94 -7.34
CA TYR A 407 -2.10 14.31 -7.36
C TYR A 407 -1.06 15.38 -7.77
N CYS A 408 0.20 14.99 -7.93
CA CYS A 408 1.29 15.83 -8.40
C CYS A 408 1.19 16.18 -9.90
N GLU A 409 0.32 15.52 -10.68
CA GLU A 409 -0.04 16.02 -12.01
C GLU A 409 -0.96 17.23 -11.84
N CYS A 410 -0.45 18.44 -12.07
CA CYS A 410 -1.10 19.71 -11.70
C CYS A 410 -2.49 19.99 -12.30
N ASN A 411 -3.05 19.11 -13.13
CA ASN A 411 -4.43 19.18 -13.61
C ASN A 411 -4.81 17.85 -14.32
N PRO A 412 -5.10 16.76 -13.59
CA PRO A 412 -5.43 15.51 -14.24
C PRO A 412 -6.78 15.64 -14.94
N GLU A 413 -6.89 15.08 -16.15
CA GLU A 413 -8.13 15.11 -16.91
C GLU A 413 -9.29 14.49 -16.12
N PHE A 414 -9.01 13.48 -15.30
CA PHE A 414 -9.96 12.84 -14.42
C PHE A 414 -9.44 12.79 -12.98
N THR A 415 -10.36 12.91 -12.04
CA THR A 415 -10.09 12.89 -10.59
C THR A 415 -10.69 11.63 -9.96
N VAL A 416 -10.44 11.42 -8.67
CA VAL A 416 -11.06 10.31 -7.93
C VAL A 416 -12.59 10.46 -7.77
N SER A 417 -13.15 11.62 -8.10
CA SER A 417 -14.59 11.86 -8.10
C SER A 417 -15.27 11.41 -9.40
N ASP A 418 -14.49 11.14 -10.46
CA ASP A 418 -15.01 10.65 -11.74
C ASP A 418 -15.12 9.12 -11.71
N PRO A 419 -16.33 8.55 -11.65
CA PRO A 419 -16.53 7.11 -11.43
C PRO A 419 -16.06 6.29 -12.62
N VAL A 420 -15.51 5.11 -12.34
CA VAL A 420 -15.03 4.18 -13.37
C VAL A 420 -16.04 3.08 -13.63
N THR A 421 -16.29 2.78 -14.90
CA THR A 421 -17.13 1.66 -15.31
C THR A 421 -16.28 0.43 -15.63
N GLU A 422 -16.68 -0.73 -15.09
CA GLU A 422 -16.04 -2.02 -15.35
C GLU A 422 -16.85 -2.86 -16.35
N ILE A 423 -16.20 -3.41 -17.37
CA ILE A 423 -16.80 -4.35 -18.33
C ILE A 423 -15.92 -5.59 -18.49
N ILE A 424 -16.54 -6.77 -18.53
CA ILE A 424 -15.85 -8.02 -18.87
C ILE A 424 -15.89 -8.21 -20.38
N VAL A 425 -14.72 -8.27 -21.01
CA VAL A 425 -14.56 -8.63 -22.42
C VAL A 425 -14.36 -10.15 -22.49
N LYS A 426 -15.30 -10.86 -23.13
CA LYS A 426 -15.28 -12.32 -23.22
C LYS A 426 -14.12 -12.80 -24.12
N PRO A 427 -13.64 -14.05 -23.95
CA PRO A 427 -12.69 -14.66 -24.87
C PRO A 427 -13.17 -14.64 -26.33
N ALA A 428 -12.26 -14.43 -27.29
CA ALA A 428 -12.55 -14.46 -28.73
C ALA A 428 -13.77 -13.60 -29.15
N THR A 429 -13.95 -12.43 -28.54
CA THR A 429 -15.06 -11.51 -28.84
C THR A 429 -14.59 -10.07 -28.96
N LYS A 430 -15.40 -9.29 -29.69
CA LYS A 430 -15.31 -7.83 -29.70
C LYS A 430 -16.35 -7.25 -28.75
N GLN A 431 -15.92 -6.34 -27.90
CA GLN A 431 -16.78 -5.54 -27.03
C GLN A 431 -16.68 -4.08 -27.46
N THR A 432 -17.81 -3.46 -27.79
CA THR A 432 -17.88 -2.04 -28.12
C THR A 432 -18.63 -1.31 -27.01
N VAL A 433 -18.04 -0.22 -26.53
CA VAL A 433 -18.69 0.76 -25.66
C VAL A 433 -19.20 1.89 -26.54
N GLU A 434 -20.50 2.18 -26.44
CA GLU A 434 -21.12 3.29 -27.16
C GLU A 434 -21.30 4.48 -26.21
N ILE A 435 -20.71 5.62 -26.58
CA ILE A 435 -20.91 6.90 -25.90
C ILE A 435 -21.78 7.77 -26.80
N ILE A 436 -23.05 7.94 -26.43
CA ILE A 436 -23.99 8.76 -27.18
C ILE A 436 -23.77 10.22 -26.82
N VAL A 437 -23.62 11.07 -27.83
CA VAL A 437 -23.39 12.51 -27.64
C VAL A 437 -24.62 13.31 -28.08
N ASN A 438 -25.22 14.01 -27.13
CA ASN A 438 -26.48 14.74 -27.33
C ASN A 438 -26.30 16.24 -27.59
N GLU A 439 -25.09 16.77 -27.39
CA GLU A 439 -24.78 18.20 -27.54
C GLU A 439 -23.39 18.42 -28.15
N LYS A 440 -23.10 19.64 -28.63
CA LYS A 440 -21.77 19.99 -29.13
C LYS A 440 -20.81 20.17 -27.95
N CYS A 441 -19.86 19.28 -27.84
CA CYS A 441 -18.89 19.27 -26.73
C CYS A 441 -17.56 18.69 -27.18
N ILE A 442 -16.59 18.64 -26.26
CA ILE A 442 -15.41 17.79 -26.41
C ILE A 442 -15.62 16.59 -25.49
N ILE A 443 -15.70 15.38 -26.04
CA ILE A 443 -15.70 14.18 -25.22
C ILE A 443 -14.26 13.81 -24.93
N VAL A 444 -13.94 13.68 -23.64
CA VAL A 444 -12.68 13.14 -23.14
C VAL A 444 -12.98 11.77 -22.54
N TRP A 445 -12.09 10.81 -22.75
CA TRP A 445 -12.17 9.51 -22.11
C TRP A 445 -10.80 8.98 -21.79
N GLU A 446 -10.76 8.12 -20.79
CA GLU A 446 -9.63 7.26 -20.53
C GLU A 446 -10.10 5.84 -20.31
N LEU A 447 -9.23 4.90 -20.67
CA LEU A 447 -9.51 3.49 -20.48
C LEU A 447 -8.25 2.68 -20.25
N ARG A 448 -8.48 1.54 -19.59
CA ARG A 448 -7.54 0.44 -19.54
C ARG A 448 -8.26 -0.89 -19.52
N VAL A 449 -7.83 -1.84 -20.30
CA VAL A 449 -8.03 -3.29 -20.07
C VAL A 449 -6.94 -3.85 -19.10
N LEU A 450 -7.20 -4.88 -18.31
CA LEU A 450 -6.16 -5.47 -17.45
C LEU A 450 -5.33 -6.51 -18.21
N GLY A 451 -4.00 -6.34 -18.21
CA GLY A 451 -3.04 -7.27 -18.82
C GLY A 451 -3.18 -7.37 -20.34
N TRP A 452 -3.13 -6.23 -21.04
CA TRP A 452 -3.44 -6.08 -22.47
C TRP A 452 -2.81 -7.12 -23.38
N GLU A 453 -3.66 -7.84 -24.09
CA GLU A 453 -3.34 -8.66 -25.26
C GLU A 453 -4.58 -8.56 -26.15
N VAL A 454 -4.91 -7.34 -26.53
CA VAL A 454 -6.17 -6.96 -27.19
C VAL A 454 -5.90 -5.98 -28.32
N THR A 455 -6.84 -5.80 -29.23
CA THR A 455 -6.80 -4.69 -30.18
C THR A 455 -7.80 -3.62 -29.74
N TYR A 456 -7.37 -2.37 -29.68
CA TYR A 456 -8.21 -1.22 -29.34
C TYR A 456 -8.35 -0.28 -30.54
N SER A 457 -9.57 0.17 -30.80
CA SER A 457 -9.88 1.25 -31.75
C SER A 457 -10.95 2.18 -31.20
N ALA A 458 -10.95 3.43 -31.68
CA ALA A 458 -11.97 4.41 -31.38
C ALA A 458 -12.48 5.07 -32.68
N GLU A 459 -13.79 5.14 -32.83
CA GLU A 459 -14.45 5.72 -34.00
C GLU A 459 -15.56 6.67 -33.57
N TYR A 460 -15.81 7.71 -34.35
CA TYR A 460 -16.98 8.57 -34.19
C TYR A 460 -17.91 8.39 -35.39
N VAL A 461 -19.19 8.16 -35.11
CA VAL A 461 -20.25 7.93 -36.10
C VAL A 461 -21.28 9.05 -35.94
N PRO A 462 -21.37 10.00 -36.91
CA PRO A 462 -22.43 11.00 -36.93
C PRO A 462 -23.81 10.35 -37.07
N ASN A 463 -24.84 10.98 -36.50
CA ASN A 463 -26.23 10.52 -36.64
C ASN A 463 -26.84 10.86 -38.01
N THR A 464 -26.20 11.71 -38.80
CA THR A 464 -26.66 12.14 -40.12
C THR A 464 -26.35 11.08 -41.18
N ASP A 465 -27.31 10.76 -42.05
CA ASP A 465 -27.15 9.77 -43.14
C ASP A 465 -26.03 10.12 -44.14
N SER A 466 -25.61 11.39 -44.19
CA SER A 466 -24.51 11.88 -45.04
C SER A 466 -23.15 11.95 -44.34
N GLY A 467 -23.08 11.63 -43.04
CA GLY A 467 -21.86 11.75 -42.25
C GLY A 467 -20.95 10.54 -42.41
N TYR A 468 -19.66 10.77 -42.66
CA TYR A 468 -18.66 9.70 -42.69
C TYR A 468 -18.18 9.33 -41.29
N THR A 469 -18.01 8.03 -41.02
CA THR A 469 -17.35 7.56 -39.80
C THR A 469 -15.91 8.07 -39.73
N VAL A 470 -15.57 8.75 -38.64
CA VAL A 470 -14.24 9.27 -38.38
C VAL A 470 -13.47 8.26 -37.53
N ASN A 471 -12.35 7.75 -38.04
CA ASN A 471 -11.44 6.92 -37.27
C ASN A 471 -10.58 7.81 -36.36
N ILE A 472 -10.96 7.90 -35.08
CA ILE A 472 -10.22 8.67 -34.06
C ILE A 472 -8.90 7.95 -33.75
N GLN A 473 -8.98 6.64 -33.55
CA GLN A 473 -7.83 5.78 -33.31
C GLN A 473 -8.00 4.49 -34.11
N LYS A 474 -7.10 4.31 -35.08
CA LYS A 474 -7.04 3.08 -35.87
C LYS A 474 -6.79 1.87 -34.96
N PRO A 475 -7.26 0.67 -35.33
CA PRO A 475 -7.00 -0.55 -34.59
C PRO A 475 -5.51 -0.74 -34.27
N ARG A 476 -5.18 -0.65 -32.98
CA ARG A 476 -3.83 -0.83 -32.44
C ARG A 476 -3.82 -2.03 -31.53
N LYS A 477 -2.87 -2.96 -31.75
CA LYS A 477 -2.60 -4.05 -30.81
C LYS A 477 -1.95 -3.48 -29.56
N MET A 478 -2.49 -3.84 -28.41
CA MET A 478 -2.03 -3.41 -27.11
C MET A 478 -1.44 -4.61 -26.37
N ALA A 479 -0.20 -4.46 -25.91
CA ALA A 479 0.59 -5.44 -25.16
C ALA A 479 0.67 -5.07 -23.66
N PRO A 480 1.08 -6.00 -22.78
CA PRO A 480 1.15 -5.72 -21.34
C PRO A 480 2.21 -4.68 -20.96
N THR A 481 3.17 -4.44 -21.84
CA THR A 481 4.26 -3.46 -21.68
C THR A 481 3.92 -2.08 -22.25
N ASP A 482 2.81 -1.95 -22.99
CA ASP A 482 2.33 -0.66 -23.47
C ASP A 482 1.84 0.20 -22.30
N GLU A 483 1.52 1.46 -22.60
CA GLU A 483 0.94 2.41 -21.64
C GLU A 483 -0.25 1.78 -20.90
N PRO A 484 -0.25 1.82 -19.56
CA PRO A 484 -1.24 1.12 -18.76
C PRO A 484 -2.64 1.73 -18.85
N VAL A 485 -2.74 2.98 -19.29
CA VAL A 485 -3.97 3.77 -19.47
C VAL A 485 -3.82 4.54 -20.78
N VAL A 486 -4.86 4.55 -21.61
CA VAL A 486 -4.94 5.39 -22.80
C VAL A 486 -5.97 6.46 -22.57
N SER A 487 -5.58 7.72 -22.78
CA SER A 487 -6.44 8.90 -22.67
C SER A 487 -6.53 9.59 -24.02
N SER A 488 -7.76 9.87 -24.45
CA SER A 488 -8.06 10.48 -25.74
C SER A 488 -9.19 11.50 -25.62
N SER A 489 -9.27 12.40 -26.60
CA SER A 489 -10.37 13.37 -26.69
C SER A 489 -10.83 13.52 -28.13
N PHE A 490 -12.09 13.89 -28.32
CA PHE A 490 -12.65 14.15 -29.63
C PHE A 490 -13.67 15.28 -29.58
N LYS A 491 -13.52 16.20 -30.54
CA LYS A 491 -14.38 17.37 -30.68
C LYS A 491 -15.63 17.03 -31.47
N ILE A 492 -16.79 17.16 -30.84
CA ILE A 492 -18.09 16.85 -31.42
C ILE A 492 -18.71 18.12 -31.97
N VAL A 493 -18.76 18.21 -33.31
CA VAL A 493 -19.39 19.33 -34.03
C VAL A 493 -20.82 19.03 -34.48
N GLU A 494 -21.15 17.74 -34.62
CA GLU A 494 -22.45 17.22 -35.02
C GLU A 494 -22.88 16.10 -34.06
N LEU A 495 -24.17 15.84 -33.91
CA LEU A 495 -24.64 14.79 -32.99
C LEU A 495 -24.28 13.42 -33.55
N GLY A 496 -23.94 12.49 -32.66
CA GLY A 496 -23.44 11.17 -33.05
C GLY A 496 -23.11 10.31 -31.84
N LYS A 497 -22.29 9.29 -32.08
CA LYS A 497 -21.77 8.42 -31.02
C LYS A 497 -20.29 8.12 -31.21
N ILE A 498 -19.57 7.99 -30.10
CA ILE A 498 -18.20 7.45 -30.07
C ILE A 498 -18.29 5.95 -29.77
N LEU A 499 -17.57 5.15 -30.54
CA LEU A 499 -17.47 3.70 -30.40
C LEU A 499 -16.06 3.34 -29.97
N LEU A 500 -15.91 2.85 -28.74
CA LEU A 500 -14.64 2.33 -28.22
C LEU A 500 -14.69 0.81 -28.34
N THR A 501 -13.91 0.23 -29.26
CA THR A 501 -13.97 -1.21 -29.56
C THR A 501 -12.72 -1.90 -29.03
N ILE A 502 -12.94 -2.93 -28.22
CA ILE A 502 -11.91 -3.84 -27.70
C ILE A 502 -12.13 -5.22 -28.32
N ASP A 503 -11.17 -5.66 -29.12
CA ASP A 503 -11.12 -7.02 -29.68
C ASP A 503 -10.20 -7.89 -28.81
N ASN A 504 -10.77 -8.90 -28.17
CA ASN A 504 -10.03 -9.87 -27.37
C ASN A 504 -9.83 -11.18 -28.16
N PRO A 505 -8.67 -11.38 -28.81
CA PRO A 505 -8.39 -12.61 -29.53
C PRO A 505 -8.01 -13.78 -28.61
N THR A 506 -7.86 -13.55 -27.30
CA THR A 506 -7.34 -14.56 -26.37
C THR A 506 -8.44 -15.51 -25.87
N SER A 507 -8.01 -16.64 -25.30
CA SER A 507 -8.90 -17.61 -24.65
C SER A 507 -9.32 -17.21 -23.22
N LYS A 508 -8.78 -16.10 -22.69
CA LYS A 508 -9.08 -15.63 -21.34
C LYS A 508 -9.98 -14.40 -21.40
N LYS A 509 -10.89 -14.27 -20.44
CA LYS A 509 -11.65 -13.04 -20.26
C LYS A 509 -10.69 -11.91 -19.89
N LYS A 510 -10.99 -10.69 -20.34
CA LYS A 510 -10.27 -9.48 -19.97
C LYS A 510 -11.23 -8.53 -19.26
N LYS A 511 -10.71 -7.62 -18.44
CA LYS A 511 -11.51 -6.60 -17.74
C LYS A 511 -11.14 -5.23 -18.27
N LEU A 512 -12.10 -4.54 -18.89
CA LEU A 512 -12.04 -3.16 -19.33
C LEU A 512 -12.51 -2.24 -18.19
N LEU A 513 -11.74 -1.21 -17.91
CA LEU A 513 -12.06 -0.06 -17.09
C LEU A 513 -12.09 1.15 -18.01
N TYR A 514 -13.12 1.97 -17.91
CA TYR A 514 -13.18 3.22 -18.65
C TYR A 514 -14.02 4.26 -17.91
N ARG A 515 -13.76 5.52 -18.22
CA ARG A 515 -14.61 6.65 -17.86
C ARG A 515 -14.50 7.73 -18.92
N TYR A 516 -15.53 8.56 -19.01
CA TYR A 516 -15.59 9.66 -19.96
C TYR A 516 -16.39 10.81 -19.37
N LYS A 517 -16.16 12.02 -19.88
CA LYS A 517 -16.98 13.19 -19.57
C LYS A 517 -17.03 14.13 -20.76
N ASP A 518 -18.04 14.96 -20.78
CA ASP A 518 -18.19 16.07 -21.71
C ASP A 518 -17.50 17.32 -21.16
N LYS A 519 -16.78 18.01 -22.04
CA LYS A 519 -16.24 19.34 -21.79
C LYS A 519 -16.99 20.36 -22.62
N PRO A 520 -17.37 21.51 -22.00
CA PRO A 520 -18.03 22.57 -22.74
C PRO A 520 -17.12 23.07 -23.86
N TYR A 521 -17.76 23.39 -24.99
CA TYR A 521 -17.12 23.98 -26.14
C TYR A 521 -16.71 25.42 -25.78
N SER A 522 -15.48 25.61 -25.29
CA SER A 522 -14.95 26.97 -25.15
C SER A 522 -14.92 27.60 -26.54
N THR A 523 -15.69 28.68 -26.70
CA THR A 523 -15.92 29.35 -27.97
C THR A 523 -14.75 30.23 -28.35
#